data_AF-A0A941UVV7-F1
#
_entry.id   AF-A0A941UVV7-F1
#
_cell.length_a   1.000
_cell.length_b   1.000
_cell.length_c   1.000
_cell.angle_alpha   90.00
_cell.angle_beta   90.00
_cell.angle_gamma   90.00
#
_symmetry.space_group_name_H-M   'P 1'
#
loop_
_entity.id
_entity.type
_entity.pdbx_description
1 polymer ?
#
loop_
_entity_poly.entity_id
_entity_poly.type
_entity_poly.pdbx_seq_one_letter_code
_entity_poly.pdbx_strand_id
1 'polypeptide(L)'
;LHANSGELLVAAAVAGMGIVFEPDFVVGPYLARGELRRVLPKYSGPKLDVWAVYPSRRHLSAKVRTFVDYLAEIFATDPLRPRSPAGNAAGARPQVEPAR
;
A
#
# COMPACT_ATOMS: atom_id res chain seq x y z
N LEU A 1 15.99 7.29 14.94
CA LEU A 1 15.00 6.38 15.54
C LEU A 1 14.86 5.16 14.64
N HIS A 2 14.88 3.96 15.19
CA HIS A 2 14.64 2.73 14.43
C HIS A 2 13.43 2.03 15.04
N ALA A 3 12.52 1.56 14.19
CA ALA A 3 11.31 0.86 14.60
C ALA A 3 10.93 -0.21 13.57
N ASN A 4 10.11 -1.17 13.98
CA ASN A 4 9.54 -2.22 13.14
C ASN A 4 8.06 -1.95 12.79
N SER A 5 7.55 -0.76 13.09
CA SER A 5 6.19 -0.32 12.78
C SER A 5 6.23 1.08 12.16
N GLY A 6 5.63 1.22 10.98
CA GLY A 6 5.51 2.50 10.29
C GLY A 6 4.67 3.50 11.09
N GLU A 7 3.63 3.04 11.81
CA GLU A 7 2.81 3.92 12.65
C GLU A 7 3.63 4.65 13.73
N LEU A 8 4.59 3.95 14.35
CA LEU A 8 5.46 4.56 15.35
C LEU A 8 6.40 5.60 14.71
N LEU A 9 6.93 5.33 13.52
CA LEU A 9 7.78 6.28 12.79
C LEU A 9 6.99 7.52 12.37
N VAL A 10 5.74 7.35 11.94
CA VAL A 10 4.85 8.46 11.60
C VAL A 10 4.51 9.29 12.83
N ALA A 11 4.13 8.67 13.95
CA ALA A 11 3.89 9.37 15.20
C ALA A 11 5.12 10.18 15.64
N ALA A 12 6.32 9.61 15.46
CA ALA A 12 7.56 10.30 15.77
C ALA A 12 7.81 11.53 14.87
N ALA A 13 7.52 11.43 13.57
CA ALA A 13 7.62 12.54 12.64
C ALA A 13 6.60 13.65 12.95
N VAL A 14 5.36 13.28 13.30
CA VAL A 14 4.32 14.23 13.76
C VAL A 14 4.76 14.97 15.03
N ALA A 15 5.47 14.28 15.92
CA ALA A 15 6.08 14.90 17.11
C ALA A 15 7.33 15.76 16.81
N GLY A 16 7.67 15.97 15.53
CA GLY A 16 8.79 16.83 15.11
C GLY A 16 10.15 16.18 15.24
N MET A 17 10.24 14.85 15.43
CA MET A 17 11.53 14.16 15.58
C MET A 17 12.26 13.90 14.25
N GLY A 18 11.73 14.34 13.12
CA GLY A 18 12.41 14.29 11.82
C GLY A 18 11.50 14.07 10.62
N ILE A 19 12.10 13.54 9.55
CA ILE A 19 11.42 13.19 8.29
C ILE A 19 11.22 11.68 8.23
N VAL A 20 10.10 11.24 7.67
CA VAL A 20 9.75 9.83 7.49
C VAL A 20 9.40 9.56 6.02
N PHE A 21 9.67 8.34 5.55
CA PHE A 21 9.33 7.88 4.21
C PHE A 21 8.47 6.63 4.32
N GLU A 22 7.16 6.80 4.17
CA GLU A 22 6.15 5.77 4.41
C GLU A 22 5.09 5.80 3.29
N PRO A 23 4.33 4.71 3.10
CA PRO A 23 3.27 4.66 2.11
C PRO A 23 2.16 5.68 2.34
N ASP A 24 1.55 6.16 1.26
CA ASP A 24 0.50 7.19 1.29
C ASP A 24 -0.70 6.78 2.16
N PHE A 25 -1.02 5.48 2.26
CA PHE A 25 -2.12 5.02 3.12
C PHE A 25 -1.84 5.16 4.62
N VAL A 26 -0.57 5.23 5.03
CA VAL A 26 -0.18 5.46 6.43
C VAL A 26 -0.15 6.95 6.74
N VAL A 27 0.48 7.76 5.88
CA VAL A 27 0.68 9.19 6.12
C VAL A 27 -0.48 10.08 5.66
N GLY A 28 -1.35 9.57 4.79
CA GLY A 28 -2.44 10.30 4.14
C GLY A 28 -3.32 11.09 5.11
N PRO A 29 -3.84 10.48 6.20
CA PRO A 29 -4.64 11.19 7.19
C PRO A 29 -3.90 12.36 7.86
N TYR A 30 -2.60 12.20 8.13
CA TYR A 30 -1.78 13.23 8.78
C TYR A 30 -1.42 14.37 7.82
N LEU A 31 -1.20 14.06 6.54
CA LEU A 31 -1.06 15.06 5.48
C LEU A 31 -2.35 15.85 5.29
N ALA A 32 -3.51 15.19 5.30
CA ALA A 32 -4.82 15.84 5.15
C ALA A 32 -5.13 16.80 6.31
N ARG A 33 -4.69 16.46 7.53
CA ARG A 33 -4.84 17.31 8.72
C ARG A 33 -3.74 18.39 8.85
N GLY A 34 -2.74 18.38 7.98
CA GLY A 34 -1.61 19.32 8.03
C GLY A 34 -0.58 19.06 9.14
N GLU A 35 -0.68 17.92 9.83
CA GLU A 35 0.28 17.48 10.85
C GLU A 35 1.61 17.05 10.23
N LEU A 36 1.57 16.59 8.98
CA LEU A 36 2.76 16.30 8.17
C LEU A 36 2.76 17.16 6.90
N ARG A 37 3.96 17.36 6.34
CA ARG A 37 4.16 18.06 5.07
C ARG A 37 5.15 17.33 4.18
N ARG A 38 4.82 17.20 2.89
CA ARG A 38 5.73 16.63 1.89
C ARG A 38 6.89 17.60 1.60
N VAL A 39 8.12 17.13 1.82
CA VAL A 39 9.34 17.95 1.68
C VAL A 39 10.12 17.69 0.38
N LEU A 40 9.89 16.55 -0.28
CA LEU A 40 10.55 16.15 -1.53
C LEU A 40 9.53 15.76 -2.61
N PRO A 41 8.75 16.70 -3.16
CA PRO A 41 7.62 16.39 -4.06
C PRO A 41 8.03 15.77 -5.40
N LYS A 42 9.27 15.96 -5.84
CA LYS A 42 9.80 15.40 -7.08
C LYS A 42 10.29 13.95 -6.96
N TYR A 43 10.34 13.43 -5.73
CA TYR A 43 10.80 12.08 -5.44
C TYR A 43 9.63 11.25 -4.94
N SER A 44 9.53 10.03 -5.45
CA SER A 44 8.51 9.04 -5.08
C SER A 44 9.17 7.68 -4.97
N GLY A 45 8.64 6.85 -4.08
CA GLY A 45 9.07 5.47 -3.93
C GLY A 45 8.70 4.57 -5.10
N PRO A 46 9.20 3.32 -5.08
CA PRO A 46 8.63 2.28 -5.91
C PRO A 46 7.13 2.10 -5.58
N LYS A 47 6.37 1.61 -6.55
CA LYS A 47 4.98 1.23 -6.31
C LYS A 47 4.95 0.07 -5.32
N LEU A 48 4.04 0.16 -4.35
CA LEU A 48 3.76 -0.90 -3.40
C LEU A 48 2.46 -1.58 -3.82
N ASP A 49 2.53 -2.87 -4.07
CA ASP A 49 1.38 -3.70 -4.38
C ASP A 49 0.88 -4.40 -3.12
N VAL A 50 -0.45 -4.52 -3.00
CA VAL A 50 -1.10 -5.28 -1.92
C VAL A 50 -1.44 -6.67 -2.45
N TRP A 51 -1.01 -7.70 -1.74
CA TRP A 51 -1.17 -9.09 -2.15
C TRP A 51 -2.05 -9.85 -1.14
N ALA A 52 -3.08 -10.53 -1.65
CA ALA A 52 -3.79 -11.54 -0.87
C ALA A 52 -3.03 -12.86 -0.95
N VAL A 53 -2.42 -13.27 0.17
CA VAL A 53 -1.65 -14.52 0.27
C VAL A 53 -2.44 -15.56 1.06
N TYR A 54 -2.61 -16.74 0.49
CA TYR A 54 -3.30 -17.87 1.12
C TYR A 54 -2.59 -19.19 0.78
N PRO A 55 -2.70 -20.23 1.63
CA PRO A 55 -2.03 -21.50 1.37
C PRO A 55 -2.49 -22.13 0.05
N SER A 56 -1.55 -22.43 -0.84
CA SER A 56 -1.80 -23.21 -2.07
C SER A 56 -2.08 -24.66 -1.71
N ARG A 57 -3.36 -25.02 -1.56
CA ARG A 57 -3.81 -26.42 -1.58
C ARG A 57 -5.14 -26.45 -2.31
N ARG A 58 -5.19 -27.22 -3.41
CA ARG A 58 -6.36 -27.53 -4.25
C ARG A 58 -7.70 -27.23 -3.55
N HIS A 59 -8.50 -26.36 -4.15
CA HIS A 59 -9.82 -25.85 -3.72
C HIS A 59 -9.78 -24.68 -2.73
N LEU A 60 -9.51 -23.47 -3.24
CA LEU A 60 -9.85 -22.24 -2.52
C LEU A 60 -11.36 -22.24 -2.25
N SER A 61 -11.77 -22.14 -0.98
CA SER A 61 -13.19 -22.14 -0.65
C SER A 61 -13.90 -20.96 -1.30
N ALA A 62 -15.16 -21.14 -1.69
CA ALA A 62 -15.98 -20.08 -2.28
C ALA A 62 -16.00 -18.83 -1.38
N LYS A 63 -16.05 -19.02 -0.05
CA LYS A 63 -16.00 -17.94 0.93
C LYS A 63 -14.72 -17.11 0.83
N VAL A 64 -13.55 -17.74 0.74
CA VAL A 64 -12.27 -17.00 0.63
C VAL A 64 -12.18 -16.30 -0.72
N ARG A 65 -12.60 -16.94 -1.81
CA ARG A 65 -12.65 -16.32 -3.14
C ARG A 65 -13.52 -15.06 -3.11
N THR A 66 -14.77 -15.19 -2.67
CA THR A 66 -15.70 -14.06 -2.59
C THR A 66 -15.17 -12.92 -1.70
N PHE A 67 -14.49 -13.26 -0.59
CA PHE A 67 -13.87 -12.24 0.26
C PHE A 67 -12.70 -11.52 -0.43
N VAL A 68 -11.83 -12.25 -1.13
CA VAL A 68 -10.71 -11.66 -1.89
C VAL A 68 -11.24 -10.79 -3.03
N ASP A 69 -12.26 -11.26 -3.76
CA ASP A 69 -12.89 -10.49 -4.84
C ASP A 69 -13.49 -9.17 -4.29
N TYR A 70 -14.18 -9.24 -3.15
CA TYR A 70 -14.71 -8.05 -2.47
C TYR A 70 -13.63 -7.07 -2.04
N LEU A 71 -12.53 -7.55 -1.44
CA LEU A 71 -11.39 -6.69 -1.09
C LEU A 71 -10.75 -6.06 -2.33
N ALA A 72 -10.62 -6.82 -3.42
CA ALA A 72 -10.07 -6.32 -4.67
C ALA A 72 -10.91 -5.16 -5.24
N GLU A 73 -12.25 -5.24 -5.14
CA GLU A 73 -13.15 -4.15 -5.54
C GLU A 73 -12.98 -2.89 -4.66
N ILE A 74 -12.84 -3.06 -3.35
CA ILE A 74 -12.56 -1.93 -2.43
C ILE A 74 -11.25 -1.25 -2.81
N PHE A 75 -10.16 -2.03 -2.94
CA PHE A 75 -8.84 -1.48 -3.24
C PHE A 75 -8.71 -0.96 -4.69
N ALA A 76 -9.55 -1.41 -5.62
CA ALA A 76 -9.60 -0.85 -6.97
C ALA A 76 -10.14 0.59 -6.99
N THR A 77 -10.99 0.93 -6.02
CA THR A 77 -11.69 2.21 -5.90
C THR A 77 -11.00 3.17 -4.91
N ASP A 78 -9.87 2.76 -4.33
CA ASP A 78 -9.19 3.48 -3.25
C ASP A 78 -8.67 4.86 -3.72
N PRO A 79 -9.12 5.98 -3.10
CA PRO A 79 -8.60 7.32 -3.36
C PRO A 79 -7.12 7.51 -2.95
N LEU A 80 -6.55 6.61 -2.15
CA LEU A 80 -5.13 6.60 -1.77
C LEU A 80 -4.24 5.94 -2.83
N ARG A 81 -4.81 5.45 -3.93
CA ARG A 81 -4.06 5.05 -5.12
C ARG A 81 -3.38 6.29 -5.72
N PRO A 82 -2.04 6.36 -5.78
CA PRO A 82 -1.37 7.50 -6.38
C PRO A 82 -1.76 7.62 -7.86
N ARG A 83 -2.32 8.77 -8.25
CA ARG A 83 -2.52 9.14 -9.66
C ARG A 83 -1.15 9.23 -10.32
N SER A 84 -0.84 8.32 -11.25
CA SER A 84 0.43 8.31 -12.00
C SER A 84 0.41 9.39 -13.08
N PRO A 85 1.35 10.35 -13.11
CA PRO A 85 1.66 11.11 -14.32
C PRO A 85 2.89 10.46 -14.97
N ALA A 86 2.70 9.31 -15.60
CA ALA A 86 3.58 8.71 -16.61
C ALA A 86 3.22 7.22 -16.74
N GLY A 87 2.94 6.81 -17.97
CA GLY A 87 2.85 5.41 -18.33
C GLY A 87 4.21 4.74 -18.25
N ASN A 88 4.24 3.58 -17.60
CA ASN A 88 5.14 2.51 -17.98
C ASN A 88 4.40 1.19 -17.77
N ALA A 89 4.39 0.40 -18.83
CA ALA A 89 3.83 -0.92 -18.92
C ALA A 89 4.61 -1.89 -18.03
N ALA A 90 3.91 -2.51 -17.09
CA ALA A 90 4.11 -3.90 -16.67
C ALA A 90 3.01 -4.27 -15.66
N GLY A 91 1.75 -4.05 -16.04
CA GLY A 91 0.63 -4.78 -15.45
C GLY A 91 0.60 -6.17 -16.05
N ALA A 92 1.68 -6.95 -15.91
CA ALA A 92 1.60 -8.38 -16.16
C ALA A 92 0.71 -8.94 -15.06
N ARG A 93 -0.48 -9.42 -15.43
CA ARG A 93 -1.27 -10.28 -14.53
C ARG A 93 -0.34 -11.42 -14.11
N PRO A 94 0.03 -11.57 -12.83
CA PRO A 94 0.72 -12.77 -12.43
C PRO A 94 -0.27 -13.92 -12.64
N GLN A 95 0.04 -14.79 -13.60
CA GLN A 95 -0.59 -16.09 -13.66
C GLN A 95 -0.29 -16.76 -12.33
N VAL A 96 -1.33 -17.09 -11.57
CA VAL A 96 -1.20 -17.83 -10.33
C VAL A 96 -0.73 -19.24 -10.72
N GLU A 97 0.58 -19.43 -10.80
CA GLU A 97 1.17 -20.74 -11.02
C GLU A 97 0.98 -21.56 -9.73
N PRO A 98 0.34 -22.74 -9.78
CA PRO A 98 0.13 -23.55 -8.60
C PRO A 98 1.49 -24.01 -8.07
N ALA A 99 1.73 -23.80 -6.77
CA ALA A 99 2.94 -24.24 -6.10
C ALA A 99 3.14 -25.75 -6.28
N ARG A 100 4.34 -26.14 -6.74
CA ARG A 100 4.80 -27.54 -6.83
C ARG A 100 4.95 -28.16 -5.45
#